data_AF-A0A9E8MXL8-F1
#
_entry.id   AF-A0A9E8MXL8-F1
#
_cell.length_a   1.000
_cell.length_b   1.000
_cell.length_c   1.000
_cell.angle_alpha   90.00
_cell.angle_beta   90.00
_cell.angle_gamma   90.00
#
_symmetry.space_group_name_H-M   'P 1'
#
loop_
_entity.id
_entity.type
_entity.pdbx_description
1 polymer ?
#
loop_
_entity_poly.entity_id
_entity_poly.type
_entity_poly.pdbx_seq_one_letter_code
_entity_poly.pdbx_strand_id
1 'polypeptide(L)'
;MQEFKDWKGFINQILVDSGQFKNPVAEFKGEAEIETYKTTDKKSLTEIKVGYLKDNLLIYLQIFNPTVPGYNKYVEGEYFYQHDFSGDGKTYGNPALEFNERNRNGVLSILKNGLKGKEVQFLKNGKVLKSKLYILESDLNFNYSYDFSTRDFWKKIFGQKIDKMDGIEKREIELKSIFSGI
;
A
#
# COMPACT_ATOMS: atom_id res chain seq x y z
N MET A 1 -4.90 26.31 14.41
CA MET A 1 -4.38 25.01 13.95
C MET A 1 -3.78 24.32 15.15
N GLN A 2 -4.17 23.08 15.44
CA GLN A 2 -3.60 22.32 16.55
C GLN A 2 -2.16 21.94 16.16
N GLU A 3 -1.18 22.35 16.96
CA GLU A 3 0.20 21.91 16.76
C GLU A 3 0.31 20.44 17.13
N PHE A 4 0.45 19.60 16.12
CA PHE A 4 0.75 18.20 16.30
C PHE A 4 2.15 18.01 16.87
N LYS A 5 2.29 17.07 17.81
CA LYS A 5 3.58 16.74 18.42
C LYS A 5 4.18 15.45 17.88
N ASP A 6 3.35 14.58 17.28
CA ASP A 6 3.78 13.27 16.82
C ASP A 6 2.97 12.71 15.63
N TRP A 7 3.52 11.66 15.01
CA TRP A 7 2.93 10.98 13.85
C TRP A 7 1.59 10.36 14.19
N LYS A 8 1.44 9.76 15.37
CA LYS A 8 0.20 9.09 15.77
C LYS A 8 -0.94 10.08 15.87
N GLY A 9 -0.76 11.19 16.58
CA GLY A 9 -1.76 12.23 16.69
C GLY A 9 -2.12 12.82 15.33
N PHE A 10 -1.13 13.05 14.47
CA PHE A 10 -1.35 13.54 13.11
C PHE A 10 -2.17 12.58 12.25
N ILE A 11 -1.77 11.31 12.18
CA ILE A 11 -2.42 10.31 11.33
C ILE A 11 -3.80 9.93 11.87
N ASN A 12 -3.93 9.75 13.19
CA ASN A 12 -5.20 9.46 13.83
C ASN A 12 -6.21 10.59 13.55
N GLN A 13 -5.80 11.85 13.70
CA GLN A 13 -6.68 12.97 13.40
C GLN A 13 -7.10 12.95 11.93
N ILE A 14 -6.17 12.78 10.99
CA ILE A 14 -6.47 12.77 9.56
C ILE A 14 -7.46 11.66 9.20
N LEU A 15 -7.23 10.44 9.68
CA LEU A 15 -8.03 9.27 9.29
C LEU A 15 -9.37 9.21 10.02
N VAL A 16 -9.39 9.44 11.33
CA VAL A 16 -10.60 9.32 12.15
C VAL A 16 -11.49 10.55 12.01
N ASP A 17 -10.95 11.77 12.01
CA ASP A 17 -11.77 12.98 11.88
C ASP A 17 -12.35 13.12 10.46
N SER A 18 -11.77 12.46 9.45
CA SER A 18 -12.39 12.37 8.11
C SER A 18 -13.74 11.62 8.13
N GLY A 19 -14.03 10.84 9.18
CA GLY A 19 -15.19 9.96 9.28
C GLY A 19 -15.08 8.68 8.43
N GLN A 20 -14.02 8.52 7.63
CA GLN A 20 -13.86 7.39 6.71
C GLN A 20 -13.23 6.16 7.38
N PHE A 21 -12.57 6.33 8.52
CA PHE A 21 -11.91 5.26 9.27
C PHE A 21 -12.28 5.27 10.75
N LYS A 22 -12.26 4.09 11.35
CA LYS A 22 -12.44 3.89 12.79
C LYS A 22 -11.13 4.09 13.54
N ASN A 23 -11.22 4.28 14.86
CA ASN A 23 -10.06 4.23 15.75
C ASN A 23 -9.24 2.96 15.49
N PRO A 24 -7.90 3.07 15.48
CA PRO A 24 -7.04 1.96 15.12
C PRO A 24 -7.02 0.88 16.21
N VAL A 25 -6.66 -0.34 15.81
CA VAL A 25 -6.18 -1.38 16.72
C VAL A 25 -4.66 -1.40 16.64
N ALA A 26 -4.00 -1.33 17.79
CA ALA A 26 -2.55 -1.38 17.90
C ALA A 26 -2.04 -2.80 18.17
N GLU A 27 -0.96 -3.20 17.50
CA GLU A 27 -0.18 -4.40 17.79
C GLU A 27 1.32 -4.06 17.81
N PHE A 28 2.12 -4.85 18.54
CA PHE A 28 3.57 -4.70 18.55
C PHE A 28 4.25 -5.85 17.82
N LYS A 29 5.24 -5.53 16.99
CA LYS A 29 6.14 -6.51 16.35
C LYS A 29 7.58 -6.09 16.60
N GLY A 30 8.21 -6.74 17.58
CA GLY A 30 9.52 -6.32 18.07
C GLY A 30 9.44 -4.91 18.65
N GLU A 31 10.23 -3.99 18.11
CA GLU A 31 10.24 -2.58 18.55
C GLU A 31 9.26 -1.69 17.77
N ALA A 32 8.57 -2.22 16.76
CA ALA A 32 7.61 -1.48 15.98
C ALA A 32 6.20 -1.60 16.56
N GLU A 33 5.53 -0.46 16.72
CA GLU A 33 4.09 -0.41 16.97
C GLU A 33 3.35 -0.23 15.65
N ILE A 34 2.29 -1.01 15.45
CA ILE A 34 1.53 -1.03 14.21
C ILE A 34 0.09 -0.70 14.54
N GLU A 35 -0.40 0.40 13.98
CA GLU A 35 -1.82 0.77 14.04
C GLU A 35 -2.51 0.35 12.75
N THR A 36 -3.62 -0.39 12.89
CA THR A 36 -4.48 -0.76 11.76
C THR A 36 -5.80 0.00 11.83
N TYR A 37 -6.00 0.88 10.86
CA TYR A 37 -7.22 1.65 10.64
C TYR A 37 -8.11 0.91 9.66
N LYS A 38 -9.37 0.67 10.03
CA LYS A 38 -10.37 0.04 9.15
C LYS A 38 -11.40 1.07 8.73
N THR A 39 -11.81 1.00 7.47
CA THR A 39 -12.86 1.87 6.94
C THR A 39 -14.18 1.74 7.71
N THR A 40 -14.93 2.83 7.78
CA THR A 40 -16.30 2.87 8.33
C THR A 40 -17.34 2.35 7.34
N ASP A 41 -17.05 2.39 6.04
CA ASP A 41 -17.92 1.84 4.99
C ASP A 41 -17.91 0.31 5.01
N LYS A 42 -19.08 -0.28 5.29
CA LYS A 42 -19.26 -1.75 5.33
C LYS A 42 -19.05 -2.43 3.98
N LYS A 43 -19.09 -1.69 2.87
CA LYS A 43 -18.85 -2.24 1.52
C LYS A 43 -17.36 -2.22 1.13
N SER A 44 -16.56 -1.42 1.82
CA SER A 44 -15.13 -1.34 1.58
C SER A 44 -14.38 -2.30 2.50
N LEU A 45 -13.35 -2.94 1.96
CA LEU A 45 -12.42 -3.81 2.70
C LEU A 45 -11.05 -3.15 2.87
N THR A 46 -10.99 -1.83 2.68
CA THR A 46 -9.75 -1.06 2.78
C THR A 46 -9.31 -0.92 4.22
N GLU A 47 -8.04 -1.25 4.47
CA GLU A 47 -7.35 -1.05 5.73
C GLU A 47 -6.10 -0.18 5.50
N ILE A 48 -5.77 0.70 6.43
CA ILE A 48 -4.50 1.44 6.43
C ILE A 48 -3.69 0.96 7.62
N LYS A 49 -2.48 0.45 7.36
CA LYS A 49 -1.54 0.03 8.39
C LYS A 49 -0.40 1.03 8.47
N VAL A 50 -0.10 1.44 9.70
CA VAL A 50 0.89 2.47 9.97
C VAL A 50 1.87 1.92 10.99
N GLY A 51 3.16 1.91 10.64
CA GLY A 51 4.22 1.38 11.49
C GLY A 51 5.06 2.51 12.07
N TYR A 52 5.24 2.49 13.39
CA TYR A 52 6.03 3.46 14.13
C TYR A 52 7.18 2.79 14.89
N LEU A 53 8.36 3.43 14.95
CA LEU A 53 9.43 3.07 15.88
C LEU A 53 9.38 3.94 17.14
N LYS A 54 10.28 3.62 18.07
CA LYS A 54 10.69 4.51 19.17
C LYS A 54 11.01 5.91 18.65
N ASP A 55 10.91 6.90 19.54
CA ASP A 55 11.19 8.31 19.26
C ASP A 55 10.33 8.93 18.16
N ASN A 56 9.13 8.38 17.93
CA ASN A 56 8.14 8.95 17.01
C ASN A 56 8.66 9.04 15.56
N LEU A 57 9.17 7.91 15.06
CA LEU A 57 9.57 7.75 13.65
C LEU A 57 8.54 6.90 12.89
N LEU A 58 8.17 7.33 11.70
CA LEU A 58 7.22 6.63 10.83
C LEU A 58 7.93 5.73 9.83
N ILE A 59 7.78 4.42 9.96
CA ILE A 59 8.47 3.44 9.09
C ILE A 59 7.68 3.21 7.81
N TYR A 60 6.35 3.11 7.88
CA TYR A 60 5.52 2.87 6.71
C TYR A 60 4.09 3.33 6.91
N LEU A 61 3.43 3.63 5.80
CA LEU A 61 1.99 3.79 5.69
C LEU A 61 1.53 2.99 4.48
N GLN A 62 0.83 1.89 4.74
CA GLN A 62 0.46 0.91 3.72
C GLN A 62 -1.06 0.78 3.64
N ILE A 63 -1.61 0.96 2.45
CA ILE A 63 -3.03 0.78 2.17
C ILE A 63 -3.23 -0.65 1.67
N PHE A 64 -4.11 -1.41 2.31
CA PHE A 64 -4.42 -2.79 1.98
C PHE A 64 -5.86 -2.91 1.53
N ASN A 65 -6.09 -3.73 0.50
CA ASN A 65 -7.44 -4.19 0.17
C ASN A 65 -7.36 -5.59 -0.48
N PRO A 66 -8.11 -6.58 0.01
CA PRO A 66 -8.03 -7.96 -0.48
C PRO A 66 -8.37 -8.13 -1.96
N THR A 67 -9.04 -7.15 -2.59
CA THR A 67 -9.36 -7.18 -4.02
C THR A 67 -8.17 -6.86 -4.92
N VAL A 68 -7.05 -6.34 -4.39
CA VAL A 68 -5.81 -6.00 -5.12
C VAL A 68 -4.58 -6.66 -4.49
N PRO A 69 -4.50 -8.02 -4.51
CA PRO A 69 -3.41 -8.75 -3.89
C PRO A 69 -2.03 -8.46 -4.50
N GLY A 70 -1.96 -8.08 -5.78
CA GLY A 70 -0.72 -7.64 -6.42
C GLY A 70 -0.20 -6.35 -5.79
N TYR A 71 -1.06 -5.35 -5.62
CA TYR A 71 -0.72 -4.11 -4.92
C TYR A 71 -0.33 -4.38 -3.46
N ASN A 72 -1.09 -5.21 -2.74
CA ASN A 72 -0.75 -5.57 -1.36
C ASN A 72 0.66 -6.17 -1.24
N LYS A 73 1.05 -7.05 -2.18
CA LYS A 73 2.41 -7.61 -2.23
C LYS A 73 3.49 -6.61 -2.58
N TYR A 74 3.17 -5.61 -3.39
CA TYR A 74 4.07 -4.51 -3.66
C TYR A 74 4.36 -3.72 -2.37
N VAL A 75 3.31 -3.25 -1.68
CA VAL A 75 3.49 -2.38 -0.50
C VAL A 75 4.03 -3.08 0.73
N GLU A 76 3.88 -4.41 0.87
CA GLU A 76 4.44 -5.17 2.00
C GLU A 76 5.95 -4.94 2.21
N GLY A 77 6.69 -4.67 1.13
CA GLY A 77 8.14 -4.39 1.17
C GLY A 77 8.52 -2.91 1.20
N GLU A 78 7.55 -2.00 1.13
CA GLU A 78 7.81 -0.56 1.04
C GLU A 78 7.92 0.05 2.45
N TYR A 79 9.04 0.73 2.66
CA TYR A 79 9.35 1.48 3.87
C TYR A 79 9.75 2.89 3.48
N PHE A 80 9.51 3.82 4.40
CA PHE A 80 10.02 5.16 4.24
C PHE A 80 11.49 5.26 4.62
N TYR A 81 12.19 6.14 3.92
CA TYR A 81 13.53 6.60 4.25
C TYR A 81 13.54 8.11 4.50
N GLN A 82 14.51 8.57 5.27
CA GLN A 82 14.70 9.97 5.67
C GLN A 82 14.52 10.98 4.52
N HIS A 83 14.90 10.61 3.30
CA HIS A 83 14.96 11.48 2.13
C HIS A 83 13.77 11.33 1.17
N ASP A 84 12.76 10.50 1.45
CA ASP A 84 11.67 10.21 0.51
C ASP A 84 10.87 11.44 0.07
N PHE A 85 10.77 12.45 0.94
CA PHE A 85 10.09 13.71 0.62
C PHE A 85 11.05 14.89 0.49
N SER A 86 12.36 14.63 0.42
CA SER A 86 13.38 15.67 0.35
C SER A 86 13.54 16.22 -1.07
N GLY A 87 13.77 17.54 -1.17
CA GLY A 87 14.03 18.23 -2.44
C GLY A 87 15.51 18.31 -2.79
N ASP A 88 16.38 17.60 -2.06
CA ASP A 88 17.85 17.67 -2.22
C ASP A 88 18.40 16.67 -3.25
N GLY A 89 17.51 15.92 -3.91
CA GLY A 89 17.84 14.92 -4.92
C GLY A 89 18.31 13.58 -4.34
N LYS A 90 18.37 13.43 -3.01
CA LYS A 90 18.61 12.13 -2.37
C LYS A 90 17.30 11.38 -2.24
N THR A 91 17.37 10.06 -2.40
CA THR A 91 16.22 9.16 -2.29
C THR A 91 16.43 8.09 -1.21
N TYR A 92 17.58 8.09 -0.54
CA TYR A 92 17.96 7.09 0.46
C TYR A 92 18.63 7.75 1.67
N GLY A 93 18.48 7.14 2.85
CA GLY A 93 19.03 7.64 4.11
C GLY A 93 18.70 6.69 5.26
N ASN A 94 18.66 7.23 6.48
CA ASN A 94 18.22 6.44 7.63
C ASN A 94 16.78 5.94 7.42
N PRO A 95 16.44 4.74 7.93
CA PRO A 95 15.08 4.21 7.84
C PRO A 95 14.14 5.08 8.67
N ALA A 96 12.88 5.16 8.20
CA ALA A 96 11.79 5.93 8.78
C ALA A 96 11.88 7.46 8.61
N LEU A 97 10.74 8.11 8.78
CA LEU A 97 10.57 9.55 8.68
C LEU A 97 10.46 10.19 10.06
N GLU A 98 11.25 11.24 10.26
CA GLU A 98 11.08 12.15 11.37
C GLU A 98 9.78 12.96 11.24
N PHE A 99 9.22 13.34 12.38
CA PHE A 99 8.04 14.18 12.43
C PHE A 99 8.40 15.66 12.19
N ASN A 100 8.37 16.07 10.91
CA ASN A 100 8.58 17.45 10.50
C ASN A 100 7.57 17.86 9.42
N GLU A 101 7.48 19.16 9.13
CA GLU A 101 6.48 19.72 8.20
C GLU A 101 6.53 19.08 6.81
N ARG A 102 7.73 18.91 6.26
CA ARG A 102 7.93 18.33 4.93
C ARG A 102 7.37 16.92 4.84
N ASN A 103 7.75 16.07 5.79
CA ASN A 103 7.31 14.68 5.81
C ASN A 103 5.80 14.59 6.05
N ARG A 104 5.24 15.42 6.95
CA ARG A 104 3.79 15.49 7.17
C ARG A 104 3.03 15.84 5.89
N ASN A 105 3.52 16.81 5.12
CA ASN A 105 2.92 17.19 3.85
C ASN A 105 2.99 16.06 2.82
N GLY A 106 4.12 15.32 2.76
CA GLY A 106 4.26 14.13 1.92
C GLY A 106 3.25 13.03 2.27
N VAL A 107 3.17 12.66 3.54
CA VAL A 107 2.21 11.66 4.05
C VAL A 107 0.77 12.10 3.81
N LEU A 108 0.44 13.37 4.08
CA LEU A 108 -0.88 13.92 3.81
C LEU A 108 -1.22 13.87 2.32
N SER A 109 -0.25 14.11 1.44
CA SER A 109 -0.47 14.01 -0.01
C SER A 109 -0.78 12.58 -0.43
N ILE A 110 -0.14 11.56 0.15
CA ILE A 110 -0.47 10.15 -0.11
C ILE A 110 -1.92 9.88 0.29
N LEU A 111 -2.30 10.28 1.50
CA LEU A 111 -3.65 10.05 2.02
C LEU A 111 -4.73 10.79 1.23
N LYS A 112 -4.49 12.03 0.80
CA LYS A 112 -5.45 12.82 0.02
C LYS A 112 -5.59 12.38 -1.42
N ASN A 113 -4.50 11.92 -2.05
CA ASN A 113 -4.53 11.55 -3.47
C ASN A 113 -4.98 10.10 -3.68
N GLY A 114 -4.86 9.26 -2.66
CA GLY A 114 -5.17 7.85 -2.73
C GLY A 114 -4.20 7.06 -3.61
N LEU A 115 -4.66 5.92 -4.09
CA LEU A 115 -3.87 5.03 -4.92
C LEU A 115 -3.90 5.44 -6.40
N LYS A 116 -2.78 5.22 -7.07
CA LYS A 116 -2.61 5.47 -8.51
C LYS A 116 -2.14 4.22 -9.22
N GLY A 117 -2.50 4.12 -10.50
CA GLY A 117 -2.17 2.96 -11.33
C GLY A 117 -3.27 1.91 -11.32
N LYS A 118 -2.95 0.72 -11.85
CA LYS A 118 -3.91 -0.38 -12.02
C LYS A 118 -3.31 -1.74 -11.78
N GLU A 119 -4.16 -2.68 -11.37
CA GLU A 119 -3.83 -4.10 -11.27
C GLU A 119 -4.61 -4.89 -12.31
N VAL A 120 -3.90 -5.71 -13.09
CA VAL A 120 -4.46 -6.67 -14.03
C VAL A 120 -4.31 -8.07 -13.44
N GLN A 121 -5.43 -8.71 -13.16
CA GLN A 121 -5.52 -10.03 -12.54
C GLN A 121 -5.85 -11.10 -13.58
N PHE A 122 -5.27 -12.28 -13.39
CA PHE A 122 -5.56 -13.49 -14.15
C PHE A 122 -6.15 -14.53 -13.19
N LEU A 123 -7.45 -14.81 -13.35
CA LEU A 123 -8.22 -15.63 -12.45
C LEU A 123 -8.59 -16.96 -13.08
N LYS A 124 -8.66 -18.01 -12.26
CA LYS A 124 -9.25 -19.29 -12.62
C LYS A 124 -10.15 -19.76 -11.49
N ASN A 125 -11.40 -20.09 -11.80
CA ASN A 125 -12.40 -20.52 -10.81
C ASN A 125 -12.52 -19.53 -9.62
N GLY A 126 -12.55 -18.23 -9.91
CA GLY A 126 -12.65 -17.17 -8.91
C GLY A 126 -11.38 -16.90 -8.08
N LYS A 127 -10.28 -17.64 -8.30
CA LYS A 127 -9.01 -17.43 -7.59
C LYS A 127 -8.01 -16.69 -8.49
N VAL A 128 -7.36 -15.66 -7.95
CA VAL A 128 -6.25 -14.96 -8.62
C VAL A 128 -5.04 -15.88 -8.66
N LEU A 129 -4.55 -16.20 -9.86
CA LEU A 129 -3.32 -16.98 -10.05
C LEU A 129 -2.11 -16.10 -10.31
N LYS A 130 -2.34 -14.92 -10.89
CA LYS A 130 -1.30 -13.95 -11.24
C LYS A 130 -1.88 -12.54 -11.23
N SER A 131 -1.06 -11.58 -10.82
CA SER A 131 -1.33 -10.16 -11.03
C SER A 131 -0.17 -9.48 -11.75
N LYS A 132 -0.51 -8.47 -12.55
CA LYS A 132 0.43 -7.47 -13.08
C LYS A 132 0.02 -6.10 -12.55
N LEU A 133 0.94 -5.43 -11.87
CA LEU A 133 0.73 -4.15 -11.23
C LEU A 133 1.47 -3.05 -12.01
N TYR A 134 0.74 -2.02 -12.43
CA TYR A 134 1.25 -0.88 -13.19
C TYR A 134 1.07 0.38 -12.34
N ILE A 135 2.16 0.88 -11.74
CA ILE A 135 2.14 2.02 -10.80
C ILE A 135 3.15 3.12 -11.16
N LEU A 136 4.08 2.86 -12.07
CA LEU A 136 5.04 3.87 -12.52
C LEU A 136 4.37 4.76 -13.57
N GLU A 137 4.19 6.04 -13.26
CA GLU A 137 3.64 7.02 -14.20
C GLU A 137 4.59 7.26 -15.39
N SER A 138 5.90 7.10 -15.19
CA SER A 138 6.94 7.35 -16.20
C SER A 138 7.07 6.25 -17.25
N ASP A 139 6.61 5.02 -16.97
CA ASP A 139 6.63 3.91 -17.90
C ASP A 139 5.37 3.05 -17.77
N LEU A 140 4.41 3.31 -18.66
CA LEU A 140 3.13 2.61 -18.71
C LEU A 140 3.25 1.13 -19.11
N ASN A 141 4.40 0.71 -19.67
CA ASN A 141 4.64 -0.68 -20.06
C ASN A 141 5.32 -1.49 -18.95
N PHE A 142 6.02 -0.82 -18.03
CA PHE A 142 6.61 -1.47 -16.87
C PHE A 142 5.53 -1.98 -15.92
N ASN A 143 5.71 -3.21 -15.45
CA ASN A 143 4.83 -3.80 -14.44
C ASN A 143 5.59 -4.72 -13.50
N TYR A 144 5.14 -4.74 -12.25
CA TYR A 144 5.50 -5.78 -11.31
C TYR A 144 4.56 -6.98 -11.52
N SER A 145 5.13 -8.17 -11.69
CA SER A 145 4.38 -9.40 -11.93
C SER A 145 4.48 -10.32 -10.72
N TYR A 146 3.33 -10.64 -10.12
CA TYR A 146 3.22 -11.52 -8.96
C TYR A 146 2.52 -12.83 -9.32
N ASP A 147 3.11 -13.97 -8.98
CA ASP A 147 2.55 -15.31 -9.18
C ASP A 147 2.04 -15.87 -7.85
N PHE A 148 0.73 -16.08 -7.76
CA PHE A 148 0.03 -16.60 -6.59
C PHE A 148 -0.34 -18.09 -6.72
N SER A 149 0.07 -18.72 -7.82
CA SER A 149 -0.22 -20.12 -8.07
C SER A 149 0.63 -21.04 -7.19
N THR A 150 0.05 -22.18 -6.83
CA THR A 150 0.74 -23.27 -6.13
C THR A 150 1.60 -24.13 -7.07
N ARG A 151 1.92 -23.63 -8.28
CA ARG A 151 2.76 -24.35 -9.23
C ARG A 151 4.18 -24.46 -8.70
N ASP A 152 4.77 -25.64 -8.89
CA ASP A 152 6.19 -25.86 -8.59
C ASP A 152 7.09 -24.99 -9.49
N PHE A 153 8.30 -24.74 -9.01
CA PHE A 153 9.30 -23.90 -9.69
C PHE A 153 9.50 -24.28 -11.17
N TRP A 154 9.69 -25.56 -11.47
CA TRP A 154 9.88 -26.02 -12.85
C TRP A 154 8.67 -25.77 -13.74
N LYS A 155 7.47 -25.98 -13.18
CA LYS A 155 6.24 -25.65 -13.90
C LYS A 155 6.19 -24.15 -14.15
N LYS A 156 6.56 -23.28 -13.21
CA LYS A 156 6.57 -21.82 -13.41
C LYS A 156 7.48 -21.38 -14.56
N ILE A 157 8.66 -21.99 -14.70
CA ILE A 157 9.63 -21.64 -15.74
C ILE A 157 9.26 -22.24 -17.11
N PHE A 158 8.99 -23.54 -17.17
CA PHE A 158 8.86 -24.27 -18.44
C PHE A 158 7.42 -24.64 -18.81
N GLY A 159 6.50 -24.57 -17.86
CA GLY A 159 5.10 -24.85 -18.11
C GLY A 159 4.39 -23.71 -18.84
N GLN A 160 3.16 -23.98 -19.27
CA GLN A 160 2.30 -23.00 -19.92
C GLN A 160 2.20 -21.71 -19.08
N LYS A 161 2.32 -20.55 -19.74
CA LYS A 161 2.14 -19.26 -19.07
C LYS A 161 0.69 -19.12 -18.60
N ILE A 162 0.49 -18.58 -17.40
CA ILE A 162 -0.85 -18.45 -16.79
C ILE A 162 -1.82 -17.68 -17.70
N ASP A 163 -1.35 -16.65 -18.39
CA ASP A 163 -2.14 -15.86 -19.34
C ASP A 163 -2.58 -16.61 -20.60
N LYS A 164 -2.02 -17.81 -20.84
CA LYS A 164 -2.36 -18.68 -21.97
C LYS A 164 -3.11 -19.95 -21.57
N MET A 165 -3.47 -20.11 -20.30
CA MET A 165 -4.21 -21.30 -19.85
C MET A 165 -5.69 -21.18 -20.21
N ASP A 166 -6.30 -22.32 -20.55
CA ASP A 166 -7.74 -22.37 -20.81
C ASP A 166 -8.55 -22.04 -19.54
N GLY A 167 -9.63 -21.27 -19.74
CA GLY A 167 -10.55 -20.84 -18.69
C GLY A 167 -10.01 -19.73 -17.78
N ILE A 168 -9.01 -18.97 -18.24
CA ILE A 168 -8.50 -17.79 -17.51
C ILE A 168 -9.36 -16.57 -17.80
N GLU A 169 -9.88 -15.98 -16.75
CA GLU A 169 -10.53 -14.67 -16.78
C GLU A 169 -9.46 -13.59 -16.56
N LYS A 170 -9.53 -12.50 -17.34
CA LYS A 170 -8.74 -11.30 -17.11
C LYS A 170 -9.63 -10.23 -16.48
N ARG A 171 -9.18 -9.66 -15.37
CA ARG A 171 -9.85 -8.54 -14.68
C ARG A 171 -8.88 -7.38 -14.54
N GLU A 172 -9.36 -6.18 -14.81
CA GLU A 172 -8.60 -4.94 -14.63
C GLU A 172 -9.25 -4.12 -13.52
N ILE A 173 -8.43 -3.61 -12.60
CA ILE A 173 -8.87 -2.83 -11.44
C ILE A 173 -8.03 -1.55 -11.39
N GLU A 174 -8.69 -0.41 -11.50
CA GLU A 174 -8.06 0.89 -11.24
C GLU A 174 -7.86 1.06 -9.74
N LEU A 175 -6.63 1.29 -9.28
CA LEU A 175 -6.36 1.34 -7.84
C LEU A 175 -7.06 2.53 -7.16
N LYS A 176 -7.30 3.61 -7.90
CA LYS A 176 -8.08 4.75 -7.41
C LYS A 176 -9.52 4.40 -7.05
N SER A 177 -10.11 3.36 -7.66
CA SER A 177 -11.46 2.90 -7.26
C SER A 177 -11.45 2.12 -5.95
N ILE A 178 -10.28 1.65 -5.50
CA ILE A 178 -10.11 0.99 -4.21
C ILE A 178 -9.94 2.00 -3.08
N PHE A 179 -9.14 3.05 -3.33
CA PHE A 179 -8.98 4.16 -2.41
C PHE A 179 -8.62 5.43 -3.19
N SER A 180 -9.58 6.36 -3.26
CA SER A 180 -9.45 7.63 -4.00
C SER A 180 -8.83 8.76 -3.17
N GLY A 181 -8.46 8.45 -1.93
CA GLY A 181 -8.03 9.42 -0.93
C GLY A 181 -9.16 9.87 -0.01
N ILE A 182 -8.78 10.62 1.02
CA ILE A 182 -9.68 11.21 2.02
C ILE A 182 -10.13 12.64 1.68
#